data_AF-A0A955P854-F1
#
_entry.id   AF-A0A955P854-F1
#
_cell.length_a   1.000
_cell.length_b   1.000
_cell.length_c   1.000
_cell.angle_alpha   90.00
_cell.angle_beta   90.00
_cell.angle_gamma   90.00
#
_symmetry.space_group_name_H-M   'P 1'
#
loop_
_entity.id
_entity.type
_entity.pdbx_description
1 polymer ?
#
loop_
_entity_poly.entity_id
_entity_poly.type
_entity_poly.pdbx_seq_one_letter_code
_entity_poly.pdbx_strand_id
1 'polypeptide(L)'
;MESLGGEKIKSFSDWTLPICLVVVVLMGAVTSFFPISESNDDWWHLKAGKLIWEGELGWYSHDPFTESAKDKVWVNHEWLAEWLLYGVTLIGGLSAAILFKSIVLVGTFLLVFFTASGLTARGGFGAPVYLAAFLAVALAIPSSQFTFYIRPPIFTFLFLALYQHFFLKLGGKAPPLKMGIALAAVMTLWANLHGGAILGCVVVFLMGVGSCLDAFLTNKGTNPSSNRAILGWIYFGIGVAIASLI
;
A
#
# COMPACT_ATOMS: atom_id res chain seq x y z
N MET A 1 -0.77 0.12 -57.81
CA MET A 1 -1.57 -0.70 -56.87
C MET A 1 -0.93 -0.53 -55.51
N GLU A 2 -1.40 0.46 -54.76
CA GLU A 2 -0.98 0.73 -53.39
C GLU A 2 -1.30 -0.47 -52.50
N SER A 3 -0.31 -0.94 -51.74
CA SER A 3 -0.52 -1.90 -50.68
C SER A 3 -1.34 -1.23 -49.58
N LEU A 4 -2.65 -1.46 -49.58
CA LEU A 4 -3.50 -1.12 -48.44
C LEU A 4 -2.93 -1.82 -47.22
N GLY A 5 -2.35 -1.03 -46.31
CA GLY A 5 -1.86 -1.50 -45.02
C GLY A 5 -3.01 -2.12 -44.27
N GLY A 6 -3.03 -3.46 -44.21
CA GLY A 6 -4.02 -4.19 -43.45
C GLY A 6 -3.91 -3.81 -41.99
N GLU A 7 -4.90 -3.08 -41.46
CA GLU A 7 -5.07 -2.90 -40.03
C GLU A 7 -5.16 -4.30 -39.41
N LYS A 8 -4.19 -4.64 -38.55
CA LYS A 8 -4.27 -5.84 -37.73
C LYS A 8 -5.53 -5.72 -36.86
N ILE A 9 -6.56 -6.49 -37.18
CA ILE A 9 -7.76 -6.62 -36.36
C ILE A 9 -7.31 -7.12 -34.98
N LYS A 10 -7.54 -6.31 -33.94
CA LYS A 10 -7.19 -6.66 -32.56
C LYS A 10 -7.92 -7.93 -32.15
N SER A 11 -7.18 -8.88 -31.59
CA SER A 11 -7.73 -10.10 -30.99
C SER A 11 -8.50 -9.76 -29.72
N PHE A 12 -9.47 -10.60 -29.31
CA PHE A 12 -10.14 -10.48 -28.02
C PHE A 12 -9.15 -10.41 -26.83
N SER A 13 -8.00 -11.09 -26.96
CA SER A 13 -6.92 -11.04 -25.98
C SER A 13 -6.31 -9.64 -25.78
N ASP A 14 -6.33 -8.79 -26.82
CA ASP A 14 -5.81 -7.41 -26.76
C ASP A 14 -6.71 -6.51 -25.90
N TRP A 15 -7.99 -6.88 -25.73
CA TRP A 15 -8.95 -6.16 -24.90
C TRP A 15 -9.03 -6.68 -23.46
N THR A 16 -8.42 -7.82 -23.15
CA THR A 16 -8.53 -8.44 -21.82
C THR A 16 -7.99 -7.53 -20.72
N LEU A 17 -6.79 -6.97 -20.92
CA LEU A 17 -6.17 -6.04 -19.97
C LEU A 17 -6.99 -4.76 -19.76
N PRO A 18 -7.37 -3.98 -20.79
CA PRO A 18 -8.15 -2.76 -20.59
C PRO A 18 -9.52 -3.04 -19.98
N ILE A 19 -10.18 -4.15 -20.33
CA ILE A 19 -11.44 -4.56 -19.68
C ILE A 19 -11.21 -4.83 -18.19
N CYS A 20 -10.21 -5.64 -17.83
CA CYS A 20 -9.88 -5.92 -16.43
C CYS A 20 -9.59 -4.63 -15.65
N LEU A 21 -8.82 -3.70 -16.22
CA LEU A 21 -8.51 -2.42 -15.59
C LEU A 21 -9.75 -1.57 -15.36
N VAL A 22 -10.60 -1.41 -16.37
CA VAL A 22 -11.85 -0.65 -16.24
C VAL A 22 -12.75 -1.27 -15.18
N VAL A 23 -12.90 -2.59 -15.18
CA VAL A 23 -13.74 -3.27 -14.18
C VAL A 23 -13.16 -3.15 -12.77
N VAL A 24 -11.85 -3.30 -12.58
CA VAL A 24 -11.21 -3.09 -11.26
C VAL A 24 -11.41 -1.65 -10.76
N VAL A 25 -11.24 -0.66 -11.64
CA VAL A 25 -11.48 0.76 -11.29
C VAL A 25 -12.94 0.97 -10.91
N LEU A 26 -13.88 0.48 -11.72
CA LEU A 26 -15.31 0.65 -11.45
C LEU A 26 -15.73 -0.07 -10.16
N MET A 27 -15.31 -1.31 -9.94
CA MET A 27 -15.59 -2.06 -8.72
C MET A 27 -15.02 -1.36 -7.48
N GLY A 28 -13.76 -0.94 -7.54
CA GLY A 28 -13.11 -0.22 -6.44
C GLY A 28 -13.77 1.12 -6.15
N ALA A 29 -14.16 1.86 -7.20
CA ALA A 29 -14.89 3.12 -7.05
C ALA A 29 -16.27 2.90 -6.42
N VAL A 30 -17.09 2.00 -6.98
CA VAL A 30 -18.45 1.74 -6.48
C VAL A 30 -18.44 1.26 -5.02
N THR A 31 -17.49 0.43 -4.63
CA THR A 31 -17.41 -0.09 -3.26
C THR A 31 -16.82 0.87 -2.25
N SER A 32 -16.02 1.86 -2.68
CA SER A 32 -15.41 2.84 -1.78
C SER A 32 -16.18 4.15 -1.66
N PHE A 33 -17.04 4.45 -2.65
CA PHE A 33 -17.81 5.69 -2.76
C PHE A 33 -19.14 5.61 -1.97
N PHE A 34 -19.05 5.27 -0.69
CA PHE A 34 -20.20 5.27 0.23
C PHE A 34 -20.08 6.36 1.32
N PRO A 35 -21.22 6.87 1.84
CA PRO A 35 -21.26 7.86 2.90
C PRO A 35 -20.66 7.36 4.23
N ILE A 36 -20.27 8.29 5.10
CA ILE A 36 -19.63 8.08 6.41
C ILE A 36 -20.64 7.60 7.49
N SER A 37 -21.68 6.85 7.12
CA SER A 37 -22.81 6.57 8.03
C SER A 37 -22.60 5.43 9.02
N GLU A 38 -21.60 4.58 8.82
CA GLU A 38 -21.43 3.34 9.60
C GLU A 38 -20.21 3.32 10.54
N SER A 39 -19.41 4.39 10.50
CA SER A 39 -18.14 4.46 11.23
C SER A 39 -18.19 5.51 12.33
N ASN A 40 -17.94 5.07 13.57
CA ASN A 40 -17.92 5.97 14.73
C ASN A 40 -16.59 6.76 14.85
N ASP A 41 -15.48 6.20 14.37
CA ASP A 41 -14.15 6.79 14.59
C ASP A 41 -13.73 7.78 13.48
N ASP A 42 -14.47 7.88 12.37
CA ASP A 42 -14.14 8.83 11.29
C ASP A 42 -14.14 10.28 11.80
N TRP A 43 -15.10 10.60 12.66
CA TRP A 43 -15.23 11.92 13.28
C TRP A 43 -14.09 12.22 14.26
N TRP A 44 -13.57 11.19 14.94
CA TRP A 44 -12.40 11.32 15.80
C TRP A 44 -11.19 11.79 14.97
N HIS A 45 -10.88 11.07 13.88
CA HIS A 45 -9.72 11.41 13.04
C HIS A 45 -9.87 12.78 12.38
N LEU A 46 -11.06 13.14 11.91
CA LEU A 46 -11.31 14.47 11.33
C LEU A 46 -11.19 15.57 12.38
N LYS A 47 -11.66 15.35 13.61
CA LYS A 47 -11.53 16.33 14.69
C LYS A 47 -10.09 16.46 15.17
N ALA A 48 -9.35 15.36 15.29
CA ALA A 48 -7.93 15.38 15.61
C ALA A 48 -7.13 16.14 14.53
N GLY A 49 -7.39 15.84 13.25
CA GLY A 49 -6.79 16.56 12.12
C GLY A 49 -7.08 18.06 12.15
N LYS A 50 -8.31 18.45 12.50
CA LYS A 50 -8.68 19.86 12.72
C LYS A 50 -7.83 20.52 13.81
N LEU A 51 -7.73 19.90 14.98
CA LEU A 51 -6.95 20.43 16.11
C LEU A 51 -5.45 20.55 15.75
N ILE A 52 -4.91 19.62 14.96
CA ILE A 52 -3.52 19.69 14.47
C ILE A 52 -3.33 20.90 13.55
N TRP A 53 -4.26 21.14 12.63
CA TRP A 53 -4.23 22.32 11.75
C TRP A 53 -4.36 23.65 12.50
N GLU A 54 -5.14 23.67 13.59
CA GLU A 54 -5.31 24.83 14.46
C GLU A 54 -4.10 25.04 15.41
N GLY A 55 -3.17 24.09 15.47
CA GLY A 55 -2.00 24.12 16.36
C GLY A 55 -2.33 23.78 17.82
N GLU A 56 -3.54 23.28 18.08
CA GLU A 56 -4.04 22.90 19.41
C GLU A 56 -3.63 21.48 19.80
N LEU A 57 -3.25 20.65 18.82
CA LEU A 57 -2.83 19.26 19.01
C LEU A 57 -1.54 18.98 18.22
N GLY A 58 -0.53 18.41 18.88
CA GLY A 58 0.67 17.90 18.24
C GLY A 58 0.70 16.37 18.18
N TRP A 59 1.77 15.81 17.59
CA TRP A 59 2.02 14.37 17.59
C TRP A 59 2.28 13.80 19.01
N TYR A 60 2.70 14.65 19.95
CA TYR A 60 2.89 14.35 21.36
C TYR A 60 2.19 15.42 22.20
N SER A 61 0.99 15.13 22.70
CA SER A 61 0.13 16.12 23.37
C SER A 61 -0.81 15.43 24.36
N HIS A 62 -1.42 16.20 25.27
CA HIS A 62 -2.46 15.66 26.15
C HIS A 62 -3.67 15.20 25.33
N ASP A 63 -4.27 14.07 25.73
CA ASP A 63 -5.46 13.53 25.07
C ASP A 63 -6.68 14.46 25.28
N PRO A 64 -7.21 15.11 24.23
CA PRO A 64 -8.37 15.98 24.36
C PRO A 64 -9.72 15.23 24.30
N PHE A 65 -9.70 13.93 23.97
CA PHE A 65 -10.90 13.13 23.71
C PHE A 65 -11.29 12.23 24.89
N THR A 66 -10.30 11.77 25.66
CA THR A 66 -10.55 10.84 26.78
C THR A 66 -10.70 11.58 28.11
N GLU A 67 -11.93 11.70 28.60
CA GLU A 67 -12.26 12.39 29.86
C GLU A 67 -11.53 11.81 31.09
N SER A 68 -11.32 10.50 31.15
CA SER A 68 -10.63 9.82 32.25
C SER A 68 -9.11 9.86 32.17
N ALA A 69 -8.55 10.38 31.07
CA ALA A 69 -7.11 10.37 30.79
C ALA A 69 -6.54 11.75 30.45
N LYS A 70 -7.20 12.84 30.87
CA LYS A 70 -6.77 14.23 30.59
C LYS A 70 -5.30 14.52 30.95
N ASP A 71 -4.80 13.92 32.02
CA ASP A 71 -3.42 14.10 32.49
C ASP A 71 -2.42 13.16 31.77
N LYS A 72 -2.88 12.32 30.84
CA LYS A 72 -2.04 11.41 30.08
C LYS A 72 -1.67 12.03 28.74
N VAL A 73 -0.42 11.78 28.36
CA VAL A 73 0.05 12.11 27.02
C VAL A 73 -0.46 11.06 26.04
N TRP A 74 -1.06 11.53 24.97
CA TRP A 74 -1.35 10.75 23.77
C TRP A 74 -0.22 10.93 22.77
N VAL A 75 0.40 9.80 22.39
CA VAL A 75 1.33 9.73 21.26
C VAL A 75 0.51 9.41 20.01
N ASN A 76 0.18 10.45 19.26
CA ASN A 76 -0.61 10.31 18.05
C ASN A 76 0.29 9.87 16.89
N HIS A 77 0.32 8.57 16.66
CA HIS A 77 1.08 7.93 15.58
C HIS A 77 0.37 8.01 14.21
N GLU A 78 -0.80 8.65 14.14
CA GLU A 78 -1.60 8.81 12.92
C GLU A 78 -1.74 10.30 12.53
N TRP A 79 -1.01 11.19 13.20
CA TRP A 79 -1.15 12.64 13.10
C TRP A 79 -1.06 13.14 11.65
N LEU A 80 -0.18 12.55 10.83
CA LEU A 80 -0.02 12.97 9.44
C LEU A 80 -1.22 12.55 8.58
N ALA A 81 -1.81 11.39 8.86
CA ALA A 81 -2.99 10.93 8.14
C ALA A 81 -4.17 11.82 8.48
N GLU A 82 -4.35 12.14 9.76
CA GLU A 82 -5.40 13.06 10.23
C GLU A 82 -5.22 14.47 9.64
N TRP A 83 -3.99 14.98 9.62
CA TRP A 83 -3.66 16.27 8.99
C TRP A 83 -4.00 16.28 7.50
N LEU A 84 -3.65 15.23 6.76
CA LEU A 84 -3.97 15.09 5.33
C LEU A 84 -5.48 14.97 5.09
N LEU A 85 -6.16 14.11 5.83
CA LEU A 85 -7.60 13.87 5.68
C LEU A 85 -8.39 15.14 5.97
N TYR A 86 -8.05 15.86 7.04
CA TYR A 86 -8.67 17.16 7.32
C TYR A 86 -8.33 18.20 6.24
N GLY A 87 -7.07 18.28 5.80
CA GLY A 87 -6.66 19.17 4.71
C GLY A 87 -7.47 18.95 3.43
N VAL A 88 -7.77 17.70 3.07
CA VAL A 88 -8.65 17.38 1.94
C VAL A 88 -10.09 17.84 2.21
N THR A 89 -10.60 17.69 3.43
CA THR A 89 -11.95 18.20 3.77
C THR A 89 -12.07 19.71 3.66
N LEU A 90 -10.99 20.48 3.84
CA LEU A 90 -11.02 21.93 3.65
C LEU A 90 -11.26 22.33 2.18
N ILE A 91 -10.89 21.48 1.22
CA ILE A 91 -11.01 21.78 -0.22
C ILE A 91 -12.46 21.62 -0.70
N GLY A 92 -13.16 20.57 -0.26
CA GLY A 92 -14.48 20.22 -0.79
C GLY A 92 -15.36 19.42 0.17
N GLY A 93 -15.13 19.56 1.47
CA GLY A 93 -15.89 18.89 2.53
C GLY A 93 -15.70 17.37 2.54
N LEU A 94 -16.71 16.69 3.08
CA LEU A 94 -16.72 15.23 3.19
C LEU A 94 -16.66 14.54 1.82
N SER A 95 -17.25 15.15 0.79
CA SER A 95 -17.21 14.61 -0.58
C SER A 95 -15.78 14.52 -1.12
N ALA A 96 -14.95 15.53 -0.85
CA ALA A 96 -13.53 15.50 -1.23
C ALA A 96 -12.77 14.40 -0.49
N ALA A 97 -13.04 14.19 0.81
CA ALA A 97 -12.40 13.14 1.59
C ALA A 97 -12.85 11.72 1.16
N ILE A 98 -14.13 11.54 0.81
CA ILE A 98 -14.63 10.30 0.21
C ILE A 98 -13.91 10.02 -1.10
N LEU A 99 -13.82 11.03 -1.98
CA LEU A 99 -13.12 10.90 -3.27
C LEU A 99 -11.64 10.57 -3.08
N PHE A 100 -10.95 11.24 -2.16
CA PHE A 100 -9.54 10.99 -1.86
C PHE A 100 -9.32 9.56 -1.36
N LYS A 101 -10.12 9.10 -0.40
CA LYS A 101 -10.11 7.72 0.07
C LYS A 101 -10.32 6.73 -1.08
N SER A 102 -11.32 6.99 -1.93
CA SER A 102 -11.59 6.16 -3.12
C SER A 102 -10.40 6.09 -4.07
N ILE A 103 -9.71 7.22 -4.31
CA ILE A 103 -8.51 7.25 -5.15
C ILE A 103 -7.39 6.39 -4.54
N VAL A 104 -7.15 6.50 -3.23
CA VAL A 104 -6.14 5.69 -2.52
C VAL A 104 -6.46 4.19 -2.61
N LEU A 105 -7.71 3.80 -2.38
CA LEU A 105 -8.14 2.40 -2.44
C LEU A 105 -8.10 1.85 -3.87
N VAL A 106 -8.60 2.59 -4.87
CA VAL A 106 -8.51 2.20 -6.28
C VAL A 106 -7.05 2.07 -6.71
N GLY A 107 -6.19 3.01 -6.32
CA GLY A 107 -4.75 2.93 -6.56
C GLY A 107 -4.13 1.67 -5.94
N THR A 108 -4.56 1.31 -4.73
CA THR A 108 -4.14 0.07 -4.05
C THR A 108 -4.56 -1.17 -4.84
N PHE A 109 -5.83 -1.27 -5.27
CA PHE A 109 -6.31 -2.41 -6.05
C PHE A 109 -5.63 -2.53 -7.42
N LEU A 110 -5.38 -1.40 -8.09
CA LEU A 110 -4.61 -1.38 -9.33
C LEU A 110 -3.19 -1.89 -9.11
N LEU A 111 -2.53 -1.47 -8.03
CA LEU A 111 -1.19 -1.93 -7.70
C LEU A 111 -1.16 -3.43 -7.42
N VAL A 112 -2.13 -3.96 -6.68
CA VAL A 112 -2.30 -5.41 -6.45
C VAL A 112 -2.54 -6.13 -7.78
N PHE A 113 -3.42 -5.62 -8.64
CA PHE A 113 -3.69 -6.17 -9.96
C PHE A 113 -2.43 -6.26 -10.82
N PHE A 114 -1.63 -5.19 -10.89
CA PHE A 114 -0.37 -5.19 -11.65
C PHE A 114 0.68 -6.11 -11.03
N THR A 115 0.71 -6.21 -9.70
CA THR A 115 1.61 -7.12 -8.99
C THR A 115 1.27 -8.57 -9.31
N ALA A 116 0.00 -8.96 -9.17
CA ALA A 116 -0.48 -10.30 -9.49
C ALA A 116 -0.30 -10.63 -10.98
N SER A 117 -0.62 -9.68 -11.87
CA SER A 117 -0.42 -9.86 -13.31
C SER A 117 1.06 -10.07 -13.66
N GLY A 118 1.96 -9.30 -13.06
CA GLY A 118 3.40 -9.43 -13.26
C GLY A 118 3.97 -10.78 -12.78
N LEU A 119 3.39 -11.36 -11.72
CA LEU A 119 3.78 -12.69 -11.23
C LEU A 119 3.41 -13.79 -12.22
N THR A 120 2.16 -13.81 -12.67
CA THR A 120 1.68 -14.88 -13.55
C THR A 120 2.25 -14.75 -14.96
N ALA A 121 2.60 -13.53 -15.41
CA ALA A 121 3.24 -13.28 -16.72
C ALA A 121 4.64 -13.88 -16.83
N ARG A 122 5.37 -14.04 -15.71
CA ARG A 122 6.67 -14.74 -15.69
C ARG A 122 6.57 -16.21 -16.09
N GLY A 123 5.37 -16.79 -16.09
CA GLY A 123 5.09 -18.14 -16.58
C GLY A 123 4.85 -18.26 -18.09
N GLY A 124 4.87 -17.15 -18.86
CA GLY A 124 4.70 -17.19 -20.32
C GLY A 124 3.26 -17.32 -20.83
N PHE A 125 2.27 -17.25 -19.94
CA PHE A 125 0.85 -17.30 -20.31
C PHE A 125 0.33 -15.87 -20.56
N GLY A 126 -0.33 -15.63 -21.70
CA GLY A 126 -0.87 -14.31 -22.08
C GLY A 126 -2.15 -13.92 -21.32
N ALA A 127 -3.28 -13.79 -22.02
CA ALA A 127 -4.58 -13.41 -21.45
C ALA A 127 -5.03 -14.14 -20.16
N PRO A 128 -4.72 -15.45 -19.93
CA PRO A 128 -5.09 -16.14 -18.69
C PRO A 128 -4.49 -15.53 -17.41
N VAL A 129 -3.35 -14.85 -17.53
CA VAL A 129 -2.66 -14.18 -16.41
C VAL A 129 -3.47 -13.01 -15.87
N TYR A 130 -3.95 -12.15 -16.77
CA TYR A 130 -4.74 -10.99 -16.40
C TYR A 130 -6.08 -11.41 -15.80
N LEU A 131 -6.66 -12.51 -16.29
CA LEU A 131 -7.90 -13.06 -15.73
C LEU A 131 -7.70 -13.59 -14.31
N ALA A 132 -6.61 -14.33 -14.03
CA ALA A 132 -6.34 -14.82 -12.67
C ALA A 132 -6.09 -13.66 -11.69
N ALA A 133 -5.30 -12.67 -12.10
CA ALA A 133 -5.08 -11.45 -11.30
C ALA A 133 -6.38 -10.67 -11.08
N PHE A 134 -7.21 -10.55 -12.13
CA PHE A 134 -8.52 -9.92 -12.05
C PHE A 134 -9.42 -10.64 -11.06
N LEU A 135 -9.54 -11.97 -11.12
CA LEU A 135 -10.38 -12.75 -10.21
C LEU A 135 -9.95 -12.58 -8.75
N ALA A 136 -8.65 -12.58 -8.47
CA ALA A 136 -8.14 -12.34 -7.13
C ALA A 136 -8.56 -10.96 -6.59
N VAL A 137 -8.42 -9.92 -7.41
CA VAL A 137 -8.81 -8.54 -7.03
C VAL A 137 -10.33 -8.38 -6.94
N ALA A 138 -11.07 -8.98 -7.86
CA ALA A 138 -12.54 -8.95 -7.88
C ALA A 138 -13.16 -9.61 -6.65
N LEU A 139 -12.49 -10.62 -6.06
CA LEU A 139 -12.88 -11.22 -4.78
C LEU A 139 -12.43 -10.37 -3.58
N ALA A 140 -11.25 -9.74 -3.65
CA ALA A 140 -10.70 -8.94 -2.56
C ALA A 140 -11.51 -7.66 -2.29
N ILE A 141 -11.98 -6.97 -3.34
CA ILE A 141 -12.72 -5.70 -3.23
C ILE A 141 -13.97 -5.83 -2.33
N PRO A 142 -14.98 -6.67 -2.65
CA PRO A 142 -16.19 -6.78 -1.83
C PRO A 142 -15.89 -7.37 -0.44
N SER A 143 -14.87 -8.21 -0.31
CA SER A 143 -14.48 -8.79 0.98
C SER A 143 -13.88 -7.76 1.94
N SER A 144 -13.31 -6.66 1.42
CA SER A 144 -12.65 -5.62 2.21
C SER A 144 -13.49 -4.35 2.37
N GLN A 145 -14.69 -4.28 1.77
CA GLN A 145 -15.52 -3.07 1.75
C GLN A 145 -15.86 -2.51 3.15
N PHE A 146 -16.00 -3.41 4.14
CA PHE A 146 -16.25 -3.05 5.54
C PHE A 146 -15.06 -2.39 6.26
N THR A 147 -13.99 -2.09 5.53
CA THR A 147 -12.82 -1.36 6.04
C THR A 147 -12.58 -0.04 5.30
N PHE A 148 -13.40 0.28 4.30
CA PHE A 148 -13.23 1.47 3.44
C PHE A 148 -13.81 2.72 4.09
N TYR A 149 -13.24 3.11 5.22
CA TYR A 149 -13.62 4.33 5.95
C TYR A 149 -12.60 5.45 5.74
N ILE A 150 -12.98 6.70 6.08
CA ILE A 150 -12.07 7.85 5.99
C ILE A 150 -11.14 7.83 7.20
N ARG A 151 -10.30 6.79 7.24
CA ARG A 151 -9.45 6.48 8.38
C ARG A 151 -8.01 6.21 7.94
N PRO A 152 -7.03 6.40 8.83
CA PRO A 152 -5.62 6.08 8.61
C PRO A 152 -5.29 4.70 8.00
N PRO A 153 -6.00 3.57 8.29
CA PRO A 153 -5.68 2.26 7.73
C PRO A 153 -5.62 2.17 6.19
N ILE A 154 -6.30 3.06 5.46
CA ILE A 154 -6.27 3.06 3.99
C ILE A 154 -4.84 3.23 3.43
N PHE A 155 -3.99 3.97 4.14
CA PHE A 155 -2.58 4.14 3.78
C PHE A 155 -1.78 2.86 3.97
N THR A 156 -2.13 2.05 4.98
CA THR A 156 -1.48 0.75 5.23
C THR A 156 -1.73 -0.23 4.10
N PHE A 157 -2.94 -0.25 3.55
CA PHE A 157 -3.23 -1.10 2.39
C PHE A 157 -2.36 -0.71 1.19
N LEU A 158 -2.25 0.60 0.91
CA LEU A 158 -1.44 1.12 -0.18
C LEU A 158 0.05 0.79 -0.02
N PHE A 159 0.65 1.09 1.14
CA PHE A 159 2.08 0.88 1.35
C PHE A 159 2.45 -0.60 1.46
N LEU A 160 1.57 -1.43 2.03
CA LEU A 160 1.76 -2.88 2.04
C LEU A 160 1.77 -3.44 0.60
N ALA A 161 0.82 -3.02 -0.24
CA ALA A 161 0.79 -3.39 -1.65
C ALA A 161 2.05 -2.91 -2.40
N LEU A 162 2.55 -1.70 -2.07
CA LEU A 162 3.79 -1.16 -2.62
C LEU A 162 5.02 -1.98 -2.22
N TYR A 163 5.15 -2.32 -0.94
CA TYR A 163 6.23 -3.18 -0.43
C TYR A 163 6.23 -4.54 -1.15
N GLN A 164 5.06 -5.19 -1.22
CA GLN A 164 4.90 -6.46 -1.92
C GLN A 164 5.26 -6.36 -3.40
N HIS A 165 4.75 -5.34 -4.10
CA HIS A 165 5.03 -5.11 -5.52
C HIS A 165 6.54 -5.09 -5.80
N PHE A 166 7.28 -4.34 -4.99
CA PHE A 166 8.70 -4.15 -5.16
C PHE A 166 9.53 -5.37 -4.77
N PHE A 167 9.21 -6.07 -3.67
CA PHE A 167 9.93 -7.29 -3.30
C PHE A 167 9.71 -8.43 -4.29
N LEU A 168 8.51 -8.56 -4.84
CA LEU A 168 8.23 -9.55 -5.88
C LEU A 168 8.96 -9.25 -7.18
N LYS A 169 9.08 -7.96 -7.55
CA LYS A 169 9.93 -7.53 -8.67
C LYS A 169 11.38 -7.93 -8.49
N LEU A 170 11.91 -7.80 -7.28
CA LEU A 170 13.29 -8.18 -6.93
C LEU A 170 13.52 -9.70 -6.89
N GLY A 171 12.45 -10.51 -6.90
CA GLY A 171 12.55 -11.97 -6.96
C GLY A 171 13.28 -12.55 -5.75
N GLY A 172 12.98 -12.04 -4.54
CA GLY A 172 13.61 -12.52 -3.31
C GLY A 172 15.06 -12.07 -3.11
N LYS A 173 15.50 -11.01 -3.79
CA LYS A 173 16.80 -10.37 -3.52
C LYS A 173 16.62 -9.13 -2.66
N ALA A 174 17.63 -8.83 -1.83
CA ALA A 174 17.68 -7.58 -1.11
C ALA A 174 17.63 -6.39 -2.09
N PRO A 175 16.91 -5.30 -1.75
CA PRO A 175 16.82 -4.15 -2.62
C PRO A 175 18.21 -3.50 -2.80
N PRO A 176 18.54 -3.02 -4.01
CA PRO A 176 19.75 -2.22 -4.22
C PRO A 176 19.67 -0.92 -3.43
N LEU A 177 20.81 -0.34 -3.06
CA LEU A 177 20.91 0.79 -2.12
C LEU A 177 19.92 1.93 -2.41
N LYS A 178 19.85 2.43 -3.65
CA LYS A 178 18.93 3.53 -4.04
C LYS A 178 17.47 3.19 -3.77
N MET A 179 17.08 1.95 -4.06
CA MET A 179 15.72 1.47 -3.84
C MET A 179 15.47 1.18 -2.35
N GLY A 180 16.47 0.66 -1.64
CA GLY A 180 16.40 0.47 -0.18
C GLY A 180 16.18 1.80 0.55
N ILE A 181 16.89 2.86 0.15
CA ILE A 181 16.69 4.22 0.68
C ILE A 181 15.28 4.73 0.37
N ALA A 182 14.81 4.55 -0.87
CA ALA A 182 13.46 4.97 -1.25
C ALA A 182 12.38 4.23 -0.44
N LEU A 183 12.53 2.91 -0.25
CA LEU A 183 11.61 2.12 0.58
C LEU A 183 11.70 2.53 2.06
N ALA A 184 12.88 2.80 2.59
CA ALA A 184 13.01 3.33 3.95
C ALA A 184 12.34 4.70 4.10
N ALA A 185 12.45 5.60 3.12
CA ALA A 185 11.73 6.88 3.12
C ALA A 185 10.20 6.68 3.09
N VAL A 186 9.72 5.69 2.31
CA VAL A 186 8.31 5.28 2.33
C VAL A 186 7.91 4.73 3.70
N MET A 187 8.79 3.99 4.39
CA MET A 187 8.52 3.52 5.76
C MET A 187 8.32 4.68 6.73
N THR A 188 9.17 5.70 6.71
CA THR A 188 9.01 6.88 7.57
C THR A 188 7.68 7.59 7.31
N LEU A 189 7.31 7.74 6.04
CA LEU A 189 6.00 8.29 5.69
C LEU A 189 4.87 7.40 6.23
N TRP A 190 4.97 6.08 6.07
CA TRP A 190 3.96 5.14 6.53
C TRP A 190 3.82 5.12 8.06
N ALA A 191 4.93 5.12 8.81
CA ALA A 191 4.94 5.11 10.27
C ALA A 191 4.25 6.34 10.88
N ASN A 192 4.29 7.47 10.18
CA ASN A 192 3.59 8.70 10.57
C ASN A 192 2.12 8.75 10.11
N LEU A 193 1.73 7.89 9.16
CA LEU A 193 0.37 7.81 8.64
C LEU A 193 -0.47 6.77 9.37
N HIS A 194 0.07 5.61 9.76
CA HIS A 194 -0.70 4.56 10.45
C HIS A 194 0.22 3.55 11.15
N GLY A 195 -0.21 3.07 12.33
CA GLY A 195 0.54 2.08 13.12
C GLY A 195 0.73 0.72 12.44
N GLY A 196 -0.04 0.45 11.38
CA GLY A 196 0.13 -0.68 10.48
C GLY A 196 1.49 -0.75 9.77
N ALA A 197 2.34 0.29 9.88
CA ALA A 197 3.73 0.29 9.43
C ALA A 197 4.56 -0.89 10.00
N ILE A 198 4.17 -1.41 11.17
CA ILE A 198 4.77 -2.63 11.74
C ILE A 198 4.68 -3.83 10.77
N LEU A 199 3.62 -3.91 9.95
CA LEU A 199 3.48 -4.95 8.94
C LEU A 199 4.58 -4.87 7.88
N GLY A 200 5.01 -3.67 7.50
CA GLY A 200 6.13 -3.52 6.57
C GLY A 200 7.44 -4.03 7.17
N CYS A 201 7.69 -3.81 8.46
CA CYS A 201 8.84 -4.40 9.16
C CYS A 201 8.78 -5.93 9.16
N VAL A 202 7.60 -6.50 9.45
CA VAL A 202 7.37 -7.96 9.42
C VAL A 202 7.59 -8.52 8.02
N VAL A 203 7.09 -7.86 6.97
CA VAL A 203 7.30 -8.29 5.58
C VAL A 203 8.79 -8.28 5.22
N VAL A 204 9.53 -7.23 5.57
CA VAL A 204 10.98 -7.16 5.32
C VAL A 204 11.72 -8.28 6.02
N PHE A 205 11.38 -8.55 7.28
CA PHE A 205 11.95 -9.66 8.04
C PHE A 205 11.67 -11.01 7.37
N LEU A 206 10.41 -11.30 7.04
CA LEU A 206 10.02 -12.58 6.41
C LEU A 206 10.65 -12.76 5.03
N MET A 207 10.72 -11.70 4.22
CA MET A 207 11.40 -11.74 2.93
C MET A 207 12.90 -12.02 3.10
N GLY A 208 13.56 -11.36 4.05
CA GLY A 208 14.96 -11.61 4.36
C GLY A 208 15.23 -13.05 4.83
N VAL A 209 14.40 -13.57 5.74
CA VAL A 209 14.46 -14.97 6.20
C VAL A 209 14.24 -15.93 5.03
N GLY A 210 13.22 -15.69 4.20
CA GLY A 210 12.94 -16.50 3.01
C GLY A 210 14.11 -16.55 2.04
N SER A 211 14.74 -15.40 1.77
CA SER A 211 15.94 -15.31 0.93
C SER A 211 17.14 -16.06 1.52
N CYS A 212 17.31 -16.01 2.85
CA CYS A 212 18.37 -16.75 3.52
C CYS A 212 18.13 -18.26 3.39
N LEU A 213 16.91 -18.72 3.70
CA LEU A 213 16.52 -20.12 3.59
C LEU A 213 16.71 -20.65 2.16
N ASP A 214 16.31 -19.89 1.13
CA ASP A 214 16.52 -20.26 -0.27
C ASP A 214 18.01 -20.43 -0.59
N ALA A 215 18.87 -19.53 -0.09
CA ALA A 215 20.32 -19.63 -0.27
C ALA A 215 20.92 -20.86 0.44
N PHE A 216 20.42 -21.22 1.64
CA PHE A 216 20.84 -22.41 2.37
C PHE A 216 20.39 -23.69 1.65
N LEU A 217 19.10 -23.79 1.29
CA LEU A 217 18.52 -24.98 0.66
C LEU A 217 19.07 -25.25 -0.74
N THR A 218 19.42 -24.20 -1.49
CA THR A 218 20.03 -24.35 -2.82
C THR A 218 21.54 -24.62 -2.79
N ASN A 219 22.10 -24.92 -1.61
CA ASN A 219 23.53 -25.19 -1.39
C ASN A 219 24.47 -24.06 -1.85
N LYS A 220 23.94 -22.83 -1.95
CA LYS A 220 24.69 -21.61 -2.26
C LYS A 220 25.28 -20.93 -1.00
N GLY A 221 24.98 -21.44 0.19
CA GLY A 221 25.29 -20.83 1.48
C GLY A 221 26.77 -20.63 1.80
N THR A 222 27.70 -21.26 1.09
CA THR A 222 29.16 -21.04 1.25
C THR A 222 29.76 -20.09 0.20
N ASN A 223 28.95 -19.60 -0.75
CA ASN A 223 29.40 -18.71 -1.80
C ASN A 223 29.50 -17.26 -1.29
N PRO A 224 30.59 -16.52 -1.54
CA PRO A 224 30.72 -15.10 -1.18
C PRO A 224 29.56 -14.21 -1.66
N SER A 225 28.89 -14.59 -2.75
CA SER A 225 27.68 -13.91 -3.24
C SER A 225 26.46 -14.09 -2.34
N SER A 226 26.33 -15.21 -1.64
CA SER A 226 25.28 -15.47 -0.65
C SER A 226 25.46 -14.61 0.61
N ASN A 227 26.69 -14.50 1.11
CA ASN A 227 27.00 -13.62 2.25
C ASN A 227 26.66 -12.15 1.96
N ARG A 228 26.95 -11.67 0.75
CA ARG A 228 26.55 -10.31 0.33
C ARG A 228 25.03 -10.12 0.28
N ALA A 229 24.27 -11.15 -0.11
CA ALA A 229 22.81 -11.08 -0.12
C ALA A 229 22.23 -11.03 1.30
N ILE A 230 22.77 -11.82 2.23
CA ILE A 230 22.39 -11.81 3.65
C ILE A 230 22.67 -10.44 4.26
N LEU A 231 23.87 -9.92 4.07
CA LEU A 231 24.24 -8.58 4.55
C LEU A 231 23.33 -7.49 3.95
N GLY A 232 22.97 -7.60 2.67
CA GLY A 232 22.02 -6.69 2.02
C GLY A 232 20.66 -6.64 2.72
N TRP A 233 20.10 -7.80 3.09
CA TRP A 233 18.85 -7.87 3.84
C TRP A 233 18.98 -7.35 5.26
N ILE A 234 20.11 -7.60 5.94
CA ILE A 234 20.37 -7.07 7.29
C ILE A 234 20.42 -5.54 7.24
N TYR A 235 21.22 -4.95 6.35
CA TYR A 235 21.33 -3.49 6.24
C TYR A 235 20.01 -2.84 5.86
N PHE A 236 19.28 -3.44 4.91
CA PHE A 236 17.96 -2.95 4.53
C PHE A 236 16.96 -3.06 5.69
N GLY A 237 16.93 -4.19 6.40
CA GLY A 237 16.07 -4.41 7.56
C GLY A 237 16.34 -3.42 8.69
N ILE A 238 17.61 -3.16 9.00
CA ILE A 238 18.01 -2.14 9.98
C ILE A 238 17.56 -0.75 9.51
N GLY A 239 17.76 -0.41 8.23
CA GLY A 239 17.32 0.86 7.67
C GLY A 239 15.81 1.07 7.77
N VAL A 240 15.02 0.03 7.48
CA VAL A 240 13.56 0.06 7.63
C VAL A 240 13.13 0.16 9.09
N ALA A 241 13.78 -0.57 9.99
CA ALA A 241 13.49 -0.49 11.43
C ALA A 241 13.75 0.92 11.97
N ILE A 242 14.90 1.52 11.63
CA ILE A 242 15.22 2.91 12.02
C ILE A 242 14.18 3.86 11.41
N ALA A 243 13.86 3.70 10.13
CA ALA A 243 12.88 4.55 9.45
C ALA A 243 11.48 4.46 10.05
N SER A 244 11.11 3.32 10.66
CA SER A 244 9.80 3.14 11.33
C SER A 244 9.71 3.79 12.72
N LEU A 245 10.84 4.22 13.28
CA LEU A 245 10.92 4.90 14.58
C LEU A 245 10.95 6.44 14.45
N ILE A 246 10.91 6.95 13.22
CA ILE A 246 10.89 8.37 12.86
C ILE A 246 9.49 8.69 12.34
#